data_AF-A0A2I1GHD9-F1
#
_entry.id   AF-A0A2I1GHD9-F1
#
_cell.length_a   1.000
_cell.length_b   1.000
_cell.length_c   1.000
_cell.angle_alpha   90.00
_cell.angle_beta   90.00
_cell.angle_gamma   90.00
#
_symmetry.space_group_name_H-M   'P 1'
#
loop_
_entity.id
_entity.type
_entity.pdbx_description
1 polymer ?
#
loop_
_entity_poly.entity_id
_entity_poly.type
_entity_poly.pdbx_seq_one_letter_code
_entity_poly.pdbx_strand_id
1 'polypeptide(L)' 'MAEWTDPLIRTLIDERRTRNDEFHDLGRNRERFWGTIASKINQENGTSFSGHQCKEKFSNLVRDYNVSYHYI' A
#
# COMPACT_ATOMS: atom_id res chain seq x y z
N MET A 1 -7.00 -7.45 -14.67
CA MET A 1 -6.19 -6.70 -13.68
C MET A 1 -5.99 -7.63 -12.48
N ALA A 2 -4.81 -7.69 -11.89
CA ALA A 2 -4.59 -8.54 -10.72
C ALA A 2 -5.52 -8.12 -9.58
N GLU A 3 -6.18 -9.09 -8.94
CA GLU A 3 -7.11 -8.83 -7.83
C GLU A 3 -6.35 -8.64 -6.52
N TRP A 4 -6.80 -7.69 -5.70
CA TRP A 4 -6.24 -7.45 -4.37
C TRP A 4 -6.86 -8.44 -3.37
N THR A 5 -6.22 -9.60 -3.21
CA THR A 5 -6.59 -10.60 -2.21
C THR A 5 -6.15 -10.18 -0.80
N ASP A 6 -6.75 -10.77 0.23
CA ASP A 6 -6.42 -10.46 1.64
C ASP A 6 -4.92 -10.59 1.98
N PRO A 7 -4.18 -11.61 1.50
CA PRO A 7 -2.73 -11.69 1.71
C PRO A 7 -1.98 -10.48 1.14
N LEU A 8 -2.32 -10.05 -0.08
CA LEU A 8 -1.69 -8.91 -0.74
C LEU A 8 -1.98 -7.61 0.01
N ILE A 9 -3.23 -7.43 0.44
CA ILE A 9 -3.66 -6.28 1.25
C ILE A 9 -2.93 -6.28 2.61
N ARG A 10 -2.77 -7.45 3.23
CA ARG A 10 -2.04 -7.59 4.49
C ARG A 10 -0.58 -7.17 4.34
N THR A 11 0.11 -7.65 3.30
CA THR A 11 1.49 -7.25 3.01
C THR A 11 1.60 -5.74 2.74
N LEU A 12 0.67 -5.16 1.97
CA LEU A 12 0.63 -3.72 1.72
C LEU A 12 0.52 -2.90 3.02
N ILE A 13 -0.38 -3.30 3.92
CA ILE A 13 -0.58 -2.61 5.20
C ILE A 13 0.62 -2.78 6.12
N ASP A 14 1.17 -4.00 6.22
CA ASP A 14 2.31 -4.30 7.09
C ASP A 14 3.55 -3.51 6.66
N GLU A 15 3.90 -3.55 5.38
CA GLU A 15 5.02 -2.79 4.84
C GLU A 15 4.86 -1.28 5.05
N ARG A 16 3.65 -0.76 4.87
CA ARG A 16 3.38 0.67 5.08
C ARG A 16 3.43 1.04 6.57
N ARG A 17 2.98 0.16 7.47
CA ARG A 17 3.06 0.37 8.93
C ARG A 17 4.50 0.31 9.43
N THR A 18 5.25 -0.73 9.04
CA THR A 18 6.62 -0.98 9.47
C THR A 18 7.57 0.14 9.01
N ARG A 19 7.35 0.68 7.81
CA ARG A 19 8.17 1.76 7.24
C ARG A 19 7.48 3.13 7.31
N ASN A 20 6.64 3.33 8.33
CA ASN A 20 5.88 4.57 8.45
C ASN A 20 6.75 5.79 8.64
N ASP A 21 7.75 5.71 9.53
CA ASP A 21 8.62 6.83 9.83
C ASP A 21 9.47 7.20 8.61
N GLU A 22 10.01 6.19 7.90
CA GLU A 22 10.70 6.38 6.62
C GLU A 22 9.79 7.10 5.60
N PHE A 23 8.53 6.68 5.47
CA PHE A 23 7.59 7.32 4.55
C PHE A 23 7.38 8.82 4.84
N HIS A 24 7.33 9.20 6.12
CA HIS A 24 7.16 10.59 6.51
C HIS A 24 8.42 11.41 6.23
N ASP A 25 9.61 10.82 6.39
CA ASP A 25 10.91 11.44 6.10
C ASP A 25 11.18 11.64 4.60
N LEU A 26 10.71 10.72 3.74
CA LEU A 26 11.01 10.70 2.30
C LEU A 26 10.54 11.92 1.47
N GLY A 27 9.68 12.80 2.00
CA GLY A 27 9.22 14.00 1.30
C GLY A 27 8.68 13.72 -0.12
N ARG A 28 9.37 14.24 -1.16
CA ARG A 28 8.98 14.06 -2.58
C ARG A 28 9.33 12.68 -3.16
N ASN A 29 10.14 11.86 -2.48
CA ASN A 29 10.59 10.55 -2.97
C ASN A 29 9.63 9.40 -2.67
N ARG A 30 8.39 9.70 -2.25
CA ARG A 30 7.37 8.70 -1.90
C ARG A 30 6.95 7.81 -3.07
N GLU A 31 7.13 8.23 -4.32
CA GLU A 31 6.85 7.37 -5.48
C GLU A 31 7.76 6.15 -5.55
N ARG A 32 9.06 6.32 -5.26
CA ARG A 32 10.01 5.20 -5.18
C ARG A 32 9.64 4.24 -4.06
N PHE A 33 9.22 4.78 -2.91
CA PHE A 33 8.76 3.96 -1.78
C PHE A 33 7.64 3.02 -2.20
N TRP A 34 6.60 3.51 -2.87
CA TRP A 34 5.52 2.66 -3.35
C TRP A 34 5.99 1.63 -4.38
N GLY A 35 6.97 1.98 -5.21
CA GLY A 35 7.63 1.04 -6.12
C GLY A 35 8.32 -0.12 -5.39
N THR A 36 8.94 0.13 -4.23
CA THR A 36 9.55 -0.95 -3.42
C THR A 36 8.50 -1.90 -2.84
N ILE A 37 7.36 -1.37 -2.36
CA ILE A 37 6.24 -2.19 -1.88
C ILE A 37 5.70 -3.05 -3.02
N ALA A 38 5.46 -2.44 -4.18
CA ALA A 38 4.97 -3.16 -5.36
C ALA A 38 5.91 -4.29 -5.77
N SER A 39 7.22 -4.03 -5.76
CA SER A 39 8.25 -5.04 -6.09
C SER A 39 8.20 -6.22 -5.12
N LYS A 40 8.06 -5.97 -3.81
CA LYS A 40 7.95 -7.03 -2.81
C LYS A 40 6.69 -7.89 -3.00
N ILE A 41 5.54 -7.24 -3.15
CA ILE A 41 4.25 -7.93 -3.37
C ILE A 41 4.32 -8.79 -4.63
N ASN A 42 4.85 -8.24 -5.72
CA ASN A 42 5.00 -8.94 -7.00
C ASN A 42 5.95 -10.14 -6.90
N GLN A 43 7.06 -9.99 -6.19
CA GLN A 43 8.03 -11.06 -6.00
C GLN A 43 7.45 -12.22 -5.19
N GLU A 44 6.67 -11.93 -4.15
CA GLU A 44 6.11 -12.94 -3.26
C GLU A 44 4.88 -13.66 -3.85
N ASN A 45 4.15 -13.01 -4.78
CA ASN A 45 2.83 -13.48 -5.22
C ASN A 45 2.70 -13.67 -6.74
N GLY A 46 3.75 -13.41 -7.53
CA GLY A 46 3.71 -13.49 -8.98
C GLY A 46 2.78 -12.47 -9.66
N THR A 47 2.48 -11.36 -8.97
CA THR A 47 1.61 -10.29 -9.48
C THR A 47 2.39 -9.25 -10.26
N SER A 48 1.69 -8.29 -10.89
CA SER A 48 2.30 -7.21 -11.68
C SER A 48 1.77 -5.82 -11.28
N PHE A 49 1.67 -5.56 -9.97
CA PHE A 49 1.24 -4.25 -9.48
C PHE A 49 2.30 -3.18 -9.68
N SER A 50 1.85 -1.95 -9.95
CA SER A 50 2.71 -0.77 -9.94
C SER A 50 2.70 -0.08 -8.56
N GLY A 51 3.71 0.75 -8.31
CA GLY A 51 3.72 1.60 -7.10
C GLY A 51 2.50 2.52 -7.03
N HIS A 52 2.01 3.02 -8.17
CA HIS A 52 0.79 3.83 -8.24
C HIS A 52 -0.43 3.04 -7.74
N GLN A 53 -0.59 1.79 -8.19
CA GLN A 53 -1.69 0.92 -7.74
C GLN A 53 -1.61 0.61 -6.24
N CYS A 54 -0.41 0.42 -5.68
CA CYS A 54 -0.23 0.23 -4.25
C CYS A 54 -0.64 1.47 -3.46
N LYS A 55 -0.24 2.66 -3.92
CA LYS A 55 -0.63 3.94 -3.32
C LYS A 55 -2.15 4.14 -3.35
N GLU A 56 -2.78 3.98 -4.51
CA GLU A 56 -4.23 4.13 -4.65
C GLU A 56 -4.98 3.14 -3.76
N LYS A 57 -4.58 1.87 -3.74
CA LYS A 57 -5.21 0.86 -2.89
C LYS A 57 -5.09 1.23 -1.42
N PHE A 58 -3.92 1.65 -0.96
CA PHE A 58 -3.73 2.06 0.43
C PHE A 58 -4.56 3.30 0.78
N SER A 59 -4.59 4.32 -0.09
CA SER A 59 -5.42 5.51 0.12
C SER A 59 -6.91 5.18 0.21
N ASN A 60 -7.39 4.25 -0.61
CA ASN A 60 -8.77 3.77 -0.53
C ASN A 60 -9.04 3.06 0.80
N LEU A 61 -8.15 2.17 1.24
CA LEU A 61 -8.28 1.48 2.54
C LEU A 61 -8.37 2.47 3.71
N VAL A 62 -7.53 3.51 3.73
CA VAL A 62 -7.58 4.56 4.76
C VAL A 62 -8.89 5.34 4.71
N ARG A 63 -9.37 5.67 3.50
CA ARG A 63 -10.65 6.38 3.34
C ARG A 63 -11.83 5.52 3.81
N ASP A 64 -11.89 4.26 3.42
CA ASP A 64 -12.93 3.31 3.85
C ASP A 64 -12.95 3.14 5.37
N TYR A 65 -11.77 3.04 6.00
CA TYR A 65 -11.66 3.00 7.45
C TYR A 65 -12.17 4.28 8.12
N ASN A 66 -11.77 5.46 7.62
CA ASN A 66 -12.18 6.75 8.19
C ASN A 66 -13.67 7.02 7.99
N VAL A 67 -14.24 6.68 6.82
CA VAL A 67 -15.68 6.77 6.59
C VAL A 67 -16.41 5.84 7.55
N SER A 68 -15.97 4.58 7.66
CA SER A 68 -16.56 3.63 8.60
C SER A 68 -16.52 4.13 10.05
N TYR A 69 -15.47 4.86 10.45
CA TYR A 69 -15.33 5.39 11.80
C TYR A 69 -16.16 6.66 12.06
N HIS A 70 -16.40 7.49 11.04
CA HIS A 70 -17.18 8.73 11.15
C HIS A 70 -18.70 8.53 11.21
N TYR A 71 -19.19 7.33 10.88
CA TYR A 71 -20.61 6.97 10.92
C TYR A 71 -20.98 6.13 12.17
N ILE A 72 -20.13 6.11 13.21
CA ILE A 72 -20.36 5.43 14.51
C ILE A 72 -20.47 6.46 15.62
#